data_AF-A0A117I4W7-F1
#
_entry.id   AF-A0A117I4W7-F1
#
_cell.length_a   1.000
_cell.length_b   1.000
_cell.length_c   1.000
_cell.angle_alpha   90.00
_cell.angle_beta   90.00
_cell.angle_gamma   90.00
#
_symmetry.space_group_name_H-M   'P 1'
#
loop_
_entity.id
_entity.type
_entity.pdbx_description
1 polymer ?
#
loop_
_entity_poly.entity_id
_entity_poly.type
_entity_poly.pdbx_seq_one_letter_code
_entity_poly.pdbx_strand_id
1 'polypeptide(L)'
;MSNESPCPATSAGTGWSTRCRFSSVSVLAAAETPMDSQQASWWPTHEFITALVNKANLGPLPTAGTPQWCALPDSDPRKLLALAAAGEHWVLRTEIAQEKRAEAGREICAAADWSTLAQRIRNRDNSVYVPRREAS
;
A
#
# COMPACT_ATOMS: atom_id res chain seq x y z
N MET A 1 53.86 43.93 22.08
CA MET A 1 53.19 45.24 22.08
C MET A 1 51.98 45.12 21.18
N SER A 2 50.82 45.21 21.81
CA SER A 2 49.45 45.48 21.33
C SER A 2 48.95 44.77 20.06
N ASN A 3 47.95 43.86 20.18
CA ASN A 3 46.50 44.15 20.17
C ASN A 3 46.07 44.58 18.73
N GLU A 4 45.08 44.03 18.01
CA GLU A 4 43.75 43.49 18.34
C GLU A 4 43.23 42.70 17.11
N SER A 5 42.55 41.56 17.32
CA SER A 5 41.62 40.99 16.34
C SER A 5 40.32 41.81 16.35
N PRO A 6 39.51 41.83 15.26
CA PRO A 6 38.46 40.81 15.14
C PRO A 6 38.08 40.38 13.70
N CYS A 7 37.69 39.12 13.55
CA CYS A 7 36.82 38.66 12.46
C CYS A 7 35.40 39.26 12.62
N PRO A 8 34.57 39.30 11.56
CA PRO A 8 33.64 38.19 11.38
C PRO A 8 33.29 37.79 9.93
N ALA A 9 32.91 36.52 9.79
CA ALA A 9 31.96 35.90 8.85
C ALA A 9 31.92 36.43 7.40
N THR A 10 32.21 35.60 6.38
CA THR A 10 31.18 34.67 5.87
C THR A 10 31.81 33.54 5.03
N SER A 11 31.36 32.33 5.35
CA SER A 11 31.60 31.01 4.77
C SER A 11 31.42 30.93 3.24
N ALA A 12 32.37 30.34 2.52
CA ALA A 12 32.44 28.93 2.11
C ALA A 12 31.57 28.56 0.89
N GLY A 13 32.23 28.03 -0.15
CA GLY A 13 31.62 27.47 -1.36
C GLY A 13 32.53 26.43 -1.99
N THR A 14 33.00 25.48 -1.18
CA THR A 14 33.87 24.38 -1.59
C THR A 14 33.03 23.20 -2.09
N GLY A 15 33.35 22.73 -3.30
CA GLY A 15 33.32 21.32 -3.68
C GLY A 15 32.02 20.55 -3.50
N TRP A 16 31.13 20.57 -4.51
CA TRP A 16 30.10 19.55 -4.66
C TRP A 16 30.66 18.34 -5.42
N SER A 17 31.53 17.61 -4.73
CA SER A 17 31.62 16.17 -4.88
C SER A 17 30.55 15.56 -3.98
N THR A 18 29.36 15.29 -4.50
CA THR A 18 28.43 14.37 -3.84
C THR A 18 27.90 13.40 -4.87
N ARG A 19 28.67 12.32 -4.97
CA ARG A 19 28.26 11.00 -5.45
C ARG A 19 26.94 10.65 -4.76
N CYS A 20 25.82 10.87 -5.44
CA CYS A 20 24.55 10.26 -5.08
C CYS A 20 24.66 8.74 -5.29
N ARG A 21 25.18 8.04 -4.28
CA ARG A 21 24.86 6.62 -4.07
C ARG A 21 23.39 6.60 -3.66
N PHE A 22 22.50 6.58 -4.64
CA PHE A 22 21.15 6.11 -4.40
C PHE A 22 21.30 4.62 -4.09
N SER A 23 21.36 4.31 -2.79
CA SER A 23 21.42 2.94 -2.30
C SER A 23 20.25 2.21 -2.93
N SER A 24 20.55 1.19 -3.73
CA SER A 24 19.54 0.34 -4.34
C SER A 24 18.62 -0.13 -3.23
N VAL A 25 17.36 0.33 -3.26
CA VAL A 25 16.28 -0.39 -2.60
C VAL A 25 16.34 -1.78 -3.23
N SER A 26 16.81 -2.75 -2.46
CA SER A 26 16.67 -4.14 -2.83
C SER A 26 15.17 -4.37 -2.97
N VAL A 27 14.69 -4.32 -4.21
CA VAL A 27 13.41 -4.89 -4.59
C VAL A 27 13.56 -6.35 -4.23
N LEU A 28 13.05 -6.71 -3.05
CA LEU A 28 12.78 -8.10 -2.70
C LEU A 28 12.11 -8.69 -3.93
N ALA A 29 12.74 -9.72 -4.48
CA ALA A 29 12.25 -10.46 -5.62
C ALA A 29 10.74 -10.58 -5.46
N ALA A 30 10.00 -10.00 -6.41
CA ALA A 30 8.57 -10.16 -6.44
C ALA A 30 8.34 -11.67 -6.47
N ALA A 31 7.93 -12.23 -5.33
CA ALA A 31 7.26 -13.51 -5.33
C ALA A 31 6.20 -13.37 -6.41
N GLU A 32 6.24 -14.23 -7.43
CA GLU A 32 5.21 -14.24 -8.48
C GLU A 32 3.89 -14.29 -7.74
N THR A 33 3.21 -13.15 -7.63
CA THR A 33 1.89 -13.10 -7.03
C THR A 33 1.03 -13.80 -8.04
N PRO A 34 0.49 -15.00 -7.76
CA PRO A 34 -0.43 -15.62 -8.68
C PRO A 34 -1.53 -14.60 -8.98
N MET A 35 -1.98 -14.53 -10.23
CA MET A 35 -3.11 -13.67 -10.62
C MET A 35 -4.43 -14.25 -10.10
N ASP A 36 -4.45 -14.57 -8.81
CA ASP A 36 -5.63 -15.00 -8.09
C ASP A 36 -6.42 -13.79 -7.63
N SER A 37 -7.66 -14.06 -7.22
CA SER A 37 -8.57 -13.04 -6.70
C SER A 37 -7.91 -12.25 -5.57
N GLN A 38 -7.94 -10.92 -5.71
CA GLN A 38 -7.46 -9.97 -4.69
C GLN A 38 -8.54 -9.70 -3.61
N GLN A 39 -9.65 -10.44 -3.62
CA GLN A 39 -10.75 -10.23 -2.67
C GLN A 39 -10.29 -10.54 -1.24
N ALA A 40 -10.54 -9.60 -0.33
CA ALA A 40 -10.24 -9.78 1.09
C ALA A 40 -11.56 -10.02 1.85
N SER A 41 -11.58 -11.01 2.74
CA SER A 41 -12.71 -11.29 3.62
C SER A 41 -12.29 -11.13 5.09
N TRP A 42 -12.82 -10.09 5.74
CA TRP A 42 -12.49 -9.76 7.11
C TRP A 42 -13.10 -10.75 8.10
N TRP A 43 -14.38 -11.12 7.94
CA TRP A 43 -15.05 -11.99 8.92
C TRP A 43 -14.35 -13.33 9.15
N PRO A 44 -13.99 -14.11 8.12
CA PRO A 44 -13.25 -15.36 8.33
C PRO A 44 -11.85 -15.15 8.93
N THR A 45 -11.21 -14.01 8.61
CA THR A 45 -9.91 -13.63 9.20
C THR A 45 -10.05 -13.37 10.71
N HIS A 46 -11.10 -12.66 11.12
CA HIS A 46 -11.42 -12.39 12.51
C HIS A 46 -11.73 -13.67 13.30
N GLU A 47 -12.50 -14.58 12.71
CA GLU A 47 -12.79 -15.90 13.32
C GLU A 47 -11.52 -16.71 13.53
N PHE A 48 -10.62 -16.71 12.55
CA PHE A 48 -9.32 -17.39 12.63
C PHE A 48 -8.46 -16.86 13.77
N ILE A 49 -8.29 -15.54 13.87
CA ILE A 49 -7.48 -14.95 14.93
C ILE A 49 -8.15 -15.16 16.30
N THR A 50 -9.47 -15.00 16.41
CA THR A 50 -10.20 -15.28 17.66
C THR A 50 -9.97 -16.72 18.13
N ALA A 51 -10.02 -17.69 17.21
CA ALA A 51 -9.72 -19.08 17.51
C ALA A 51 -8.25 -19.29 17.95
N LEU A 52 -7.30 -18.58 17.35
CA LEU A 52 -5.88 -18.63 17.76
C LEU A 52 -5.65 -18.02 19.14
N VAL A 53 -6.27 -16.88 19.44
CA VAL A 53 -6.17 -16.22 20.76
C VAL A 53 -6.73 -17.13 21.84
N ASN A 54 -7.89 -17.75 21.58
CA ASN A 54 -8.49 -18.72 22.50
C ASN A 54 -7.60 -19.95 22.72
N LYS A 55 -6.98 -20.49 21.67
CA LYS A 55 -6.05 -21.63 21.78
C LYS A 55 -4.78 -21.29 22.56
N ALA A 56 -4.26 -20.09 22.39
CA ALA A 56 -3.01 -19.70 23.02
C ALA A 56 -3.17 -19.47 24.54
N ASN A 57 -4.38 -19.16 25.01
CA ASN A 57 -4.70 -18.91 26.42
C ASN A 57 -3.72 -17.92 27.10
N LEU A 58 -3.28 -16.91 26.35
CA LEU A 58 -2.18 -16.04 26.74
C LEU A 58 -2.60 -14.86 27.62
N GLY A 59 -3.84 -14.80 28.12
CA GLY A 59 -4.34 -13.66 28.88
C GLY A 59 -4.56 -12.42 27.99
N PRO A 60 -4.77 -11.23 28.58
CA PRO A 60 -5.08 -10.01 27.84
C PRO A 60 -3.94 -9.62 26.90
N LEU A 61 -4.24 -9.53 25.60
CA LEU A 61 -3.27 -9.09 24.60
C LEU A 61 -3.18 -7.56 24.60
N PRO A 62 -1.99 -6.96 24.74
CA PRO A 62 -1.83 -5.53 24.58
C PRO A 62 -2.03 -5.14 23.12
N THR A 63 -2.55 -3.93 22.86
CA THR A 63 -2.66 -3.41 21.49
C THR A 63 -1.27 -3.26 20.87
N ALA A 64 -1.11 -3.74 19.63
CA ALA A 64 0.16 -3.62 18.91
C ALA A 64 0.60 -2.16 18.78
N GLY A 65 1.90 -1.91 18.95
CA GLY A 65 2.48 -0.56 18.90
C GLY A 65 2.35 0.26 20.19
N THR A 66 1.67 -0.23 21.22
CA THR A 66 1.69 0.43 22.54
C THR A 66 3.04 0.27 23.23
N PRO A 67 3.42 1.18 24.16
CA PRO A 67 4.66 1.03 24.93
C PRO A 67 4.76 -0.30 25.68
N GLN A 68 3.62 -0.79 26.19
CA GLN A 68 3.53 -2.11 26.84
C GLN A 68 3.85 -3.25 25.86
N TRP A 69 3.43 -3.15 24.59
CA TRP A 69 3.76 -4.11 23.55
C TRP A 69 5.23 -4.04 23.13
N CYS A 70 5.81 -2.83 23.03
CA CYS A 70 7.23 -2.65 22.71
C CYS A 70 8.15 -3.23 23.79
N ALA A 71 7.71 -3.19 25.06
CA ALA A 71 8.44 -3.77 26.18
C ALA A 71 8.45 -5.31 26.23
N LEU A 72 7.60 -5.98 25.43
CA LEU A 72 7.58 -7.44 25.35
C LEU A 72 8.81 -7.97 24.57
N PRO A 73 9.37 -9.12 24.98
CA PRO A 73 10.46 -9.76 24.25
C PRO A 73 9.97 -10.29 22.89
N ASP A 74 10.88 -10.32 21.91
CA ASP A 74 10.56 -10.74 20.53
C ASP A 74 10.22 -12.24 20.40
N SER A 75 10.62 -13.05 21.39
CA SER A 75 10.31 -14.47 21.45
C SER A 75 8.90 -14.77 21.99
N ASP A 76 8.21 -13.79 22.56
CA ASP A 76 6.91 -14.05 23.16
C ASP A 76 5.81 -14.18 22.09
N PRO A 77 5.05 -15.29 22.07
CA PRO A 77 3.95 -15.47 21.11
C PRO A 77 2.86 -14.40 21.26
N ARG A 78 2.75 -13.76 22.43
CA ARG A 78 1.86 -12.62 22.69
C ARG A 78 2.15 -11.44 21.77
N LYS A 79 3.42 -11.16 21.49
CA LYS A 79 3.84 -10.03 20.68
C LYS A 79 3.40 -10.20 19.23
N LEU A 80 3.56 -11.42 18.70
CA LEU A 80 3.11 -11.80 17.36
C LEU A 80 1.59 -11.83 17.25
N LEU A 81 0.88 -12.40 18.24
CA LEU A 81 -0.59 -12.44 18.21
C LEU A 81 -1.22 -11.05 18.31
N ALA A 82 -0.66 -10.16 19.12
CA ALA A 82 -1.09 -8.76 19.17
C ALA A 82 -0.92 -8.07 17.80
N LEU A 83 0.17 -8.35 17.08
CA LEU A 83 0.40 -7.84 15.73
C LEU A 83 -0.58 -8.43 14.71
N ALA A 84 -0.85 -9.73 14.79
CA ALA A 84 -1.80 -10.41 13.92
C ALA A 84 -3.23 -9.87 14.11
N ALA A 85 -3.66 -9.65 15.36
CA ALA A 85 -4.93 -9.01 15.69
C ALA A 85 -5.02 -7.58 15.15
N ALA A 86 -3.92 -6.80 15.25
CA ALA A 86 -3.88 -5.47 14.64
C ALA A 86 -3.92 -5.51 13.10
N GLY A 87 -3.38 -6.57 12.50
CA GLY A 87 -3.42 -6.81 11.05
C GLY A 87 -4.83 -7.02 10.48
N GLU A 88 -5.78 -7.54 11.27
CA GLU A 88 -7.18 -7.70 10.85
C GLU A 88 -7.82 -6.38 10.39
N HIS A 89 -7.43 -5.26 11.02
CA HIS A 89 -7.92 -3.93 10.62
C HIS A 89 -7.53 -3.56 9.20
N TRP A 90 -6.37 -4.03 8.71
CA TRP A 90 -5.97 -3.82 7.32
C TRP A 90 -6.84 -4.63 6.36
N VAL A 91 -7.21 -5.86 6.73
CA VAL A 91 -8.12 -6.69 5.95
C VAL A 91 -9.50 -6.03 5.85
N LEU A 92 -10.03 -5.55 6.98
CA LEU A 92 -11.28 -4.79 7.01
C LEU A 92 -11.22 -3.54 6.13
N ARG A 93 -10.13 -2.77 6.23
CA ARG A 93 -9.92 -1.57 5.39
C ARG A 93 -9.90 -1.93 3.91
N THR A 94 -9.30 -3.06 3.56
CA THR A 94 -9.20 -3.53 2.17
C THR A 94 -10.57 -3.94 1.63
N GLU A 95 -11.35 -4.70 2.40
CA GLU A 95 -12.71 -5.10 2.04
C GLU A 95 -13.62 -3.86 1.84
N ILE A 96 -13.62 -2.92 2.78
CA ILE A 96 -14.39 -1.66 2.65
C ILE A 96 -13.95 -0.87 1.42
N ALA A 97 -12.65 -0.80 1.13
CA ALA A 97 -12.14 -0.12 -0.05
C ALA A 97 -12.58 -0.82 -1.37
N GLN A 98 -12.73 -2.14 -1.36
CA GLN A 98 -13.28 -2.89 -2.50
C GLN A 98 -14.76 -2.59 -2.70
N GLU A 99 -15.54 -2.57 -1.62
CA GLU A 99 -16.97 -2.21 -1.66
C GLU A 99 -17.16 -0.80 -2.22
N LYS A 100 -16.40 0.18 -1.73
CA LYS A 100 -16.44 1.57 -2.23
C LYS A 100 -16.02 1.70 -3.68
N ARG A 101 -15.04 0.92 -4.13
CA ARG A 101 -14.66 0.89 -5.55
C ARG A 101 -15.78 0.30 -6.42
N ALA A 102 -16.46 -0.74 -5.96
CA ALA A 102 -17.58 -1.35 -6.67
C ALA A 102 -18.82 -0.42 -6.71
N GLU A 103 -19.09 0.31 -5.63
CA GLU A 103 -20.12 1.35 -5.56
C GLU A 103 -19.84 2.47 -6.57
N ALA A 104 -18.63 3.06 -6.55
CA ALA A 104 -18.23 4.09 -7.51
C ALA A 104 -18.30 3.58 -8.97
N GLY A 105 -17.93 2.32 -9.22
CA GLY A 105 -18.06 1.70 -10.53
C GLY A 105 -19.52 1.62 -11.00
N ARG A 106 -20.44 1.24 -10.11
CA ARG A 106 -21.89 1.22 -10.39
C ARG A 106 -22.43 2.62 -10.66
N GLU A 107 -22.00 3.62 -9.90
CA GLU A 107 -22.40 5.02 -10.13
C GLU A 107 -21.95 5.53 -11.49
N ILE A 108 -20.69 5.28 -11.90
CA ILE A 108 -20.19 5.66 -13.22
C ILE A 108 -20.98 4.96 -14.33
N CYS A 109 -21.26 3.66 -14.17
CA CYS A 109 -22.07 2.89 -15.10
C CYS A 109 -23.51 3.44 -15.20
N ALA A 110 -24.07 3.98 -14.13
CA ALA A 110 -25.42 4.55 -14.12
C ALA A 110 -25.46 6.03 -14.58
N ALA A 111 -24.37 6.78 -14.43
CA ALA A 111 -24.33 8.23 -14.65
C ALA A 111 -24.49 8.64 -16.13
N ALA A 112 -24.18 7.76 -17.08
CA ALA A 112 -24.29 8.03 -18.50
C ALA A 112 -25.02 6.90 -19.22
N ASP A 113 -25.75 7.25 -20.28
CA ASP A 113 -26.31 6.25 -21.20
C ASP A 113 -25.21 5.71 -22.13
N TRP A 114 -24.41 4.81 -21.57
CA TRP A 114 -23.33 4.12 -22.28
C TRP A 114 -23.83 3.35 -23.50
N SER A 115 -25.10 2.94 -23.51
CA SER A 115 -25.71 2.25 -24.65
C SER A 115 -25.89 3.20 -25.84
N THR A 116 -26.37 4.41 -25.59
CA THR A 116 -26.48 5.47 -26.61
C THR A 116 -25.10 5.91 -27.09
N LEU A 117 -24.11 6.05 -26.20
CA LEU A 117 -22.73 6.35 -26.62
C LEU A 117 -22.15 5.24 -27.50
N ALA A 118 -22.34 3.97 -27.12
CA ALA A 118 -21.89 2.82 -27.90
C ALA A 118 -22.60 2.73 -29.26
N GLN A 119 -23.90 3.07 -29.33
CA GLN A 119 -24.63 3.18 -30.60
C GLN A 119 -24.05 4.31 -31.47
N ARG A 120 -23.78 5.50 -30.90
CA ARG A 120 -23.14 6.61 -31.63
C ARG A 120 -21.76 6.24 -32.17
N ILE A 121 -20.94 5.54 -31.38
CA ILE A 121 -19.60 5.08 -31.81
C ILE A 121 -19.72 4.05 -32.93
N ARG A 122 -20.68 3.10 -32.85
CA ARG A 122 -20.92 2.09 -33.91
C ARG A 122 -21.49 2.69 -35.18
N ASN A 123 -22.37 3.68 -35.05
CA ASN A 123 -23.02 4.37 -36.17
C ASN A 123 -22.15 5.49 -36.73
N ARG A 124 -20.99 5.79 -36.10
CA ARG A 124 -19.98 6.67 -36.69
C ARG A 124 -19.47 5.98 -37.95
N ASP A 125 -19.59 6.69 -39.07
CA ASP A 125 -19.16 6.20 -40.37
C ASP A 125 -17.71 5.69 -40.30
N ASN A 126 -17.46 4.53 -40.91
CA ASN A 126 -16.30 3.65 -40.66
C ASN A 126 -14.98 4.18 -41.27
N SER A 127 -14.86 5.50 -41.47
CA SER A 127 -13.75 6.17 -42.17
C SER A 127 -12.45 6.26 -41.36
N VAL A 128 -12.44 5.72 -40.13
CA VAL A 128 -11.24 5.62 -39.26
C VAL A 128 -10.82 4.15 -39.11
N TYR A 129 -10.94 3.36 -40.18
CA TYR A 129 -10.31 2.05 -40.23
C TYR A 129 -8.82 2.23 -40.57
N VAL A 130 -7.94 1.98 -39.59
CA VAL A 130 -6.48 1.91 -39.80
C VAL A 130 -6.14 0.44 -40.03
N PRO A 131 -5.76 0.03 -41.26
CA PRO A 131 -5.43 -1.35 -41.54
C PRO A 131 -4.19 -1.78 -40.75
N ARG A 132 -4.22 -3.01 -40.21
CA ARG A 132 -3.06 -3.62 -39.60
C ARG A 132 -2.05 -3.91 -40.70
N ARG A 133 -0.86 -3.29 -40.65
CA ARG A 133 0.23 -3.59 -41.59
C ARG A 133 0.72 -5.02 -41.34
N GLU A 134 0.66 -5.86 -42.36
CA GLU A 134 1.35 -7.14 -42.34
C GLU A 134 2.85 -6.90 -42.53
N ALA A 135 3.67 -7.52 -41.68
CA ALA A 135 5.11 -7.46 -41.79
C ALA A 135 5.54 -8.29 -43.00
N SER A 136 6.23 -7.64 -43.94
CA SER A 136 6.85 -8.25 -45.13
C SER A 136 8.18 -8.92 -44.76
#